data_AF-A0A433Q0R8-F1
#
_entry.id   AF-A0A433Q0R8-F1
#
_cell.length_a   1.000
_cell.length_b   1.000
_cell.length_c   1.000
_cell.angle_alpha   90.00
_cell.angle_beta   90.00
_cell.angle_gamma   90.00
#
_symmetry.space_group_name_H-M   'P 1'
#
loop_
_entity.id
_entity.type
_entity.pdbx_description
1 polymer ?
#
loop_
_entity_poly.entity_id
_entity_poly.type
_entity_poly.pdbx_seq_one_letter_code
_entity_poly.pdbx_strand_id
1 'polypeptide(L)'
;MKRGSVQAHPYHLVEPSPWPLLVSLALLTTTLSAVMTFHGVSNGPLLLSLGLLSTIFTMALWFISVTREATAEGHHTFAVQKGLTLGFILFVVSEVFFFLSIFWAFFHSSLAPTVELGAHWPPAGIESMNPWEVPLLNTVILLSSGATLTYSHHSVIAGDRKGALNGLVITIILAGIFTGLQGYEYFNASFTISDGVYGSTFFMATGFHGLHVTSWKWGIHQILAAMAANHV
;
A
#
# COMPACT_ATOMS: atom_id res chain seq x y z
N MET A 1 -42.75 6.63 -1.68
CA MET A 1 -42.11 7.07 -2.94
C MET A 1 -42.79 6.35 -4.10
N LYS A 2 -43.17 7.02 -5.19
CA LYS A 2 -43.81 6.35 -6.34
C LYS A 2 -42.76 5.50 -7.06
N ARG A 3 -43.10 4.27 -7.46
CA ARG A 3 -42.16 3.32 -8.11
C ARG A 3 -41.47 3.88 -9.37
N GLY A 4 -42.07 4.88 -10.04
CA GLY A 4 -41.49 5.55 -11.21
C GLY A 4 -40.47 6.66 -10.91
N SER A 5 -40.22 7.00 -9.64
CA SER A 5 -39.26 8.04 -9.24
C SER A 5 -38.01 7.47 -8.55
N VAL A 6 -37.81 6.16 -8.61
CA VAL A 6 -36.70 5.44 -7.99
C VAL A 6 -36.04 4.57 -9.06
N GLN A 7 -34.72 4.49 -9.05
CA GLN A 7 -33.96 3.68 -9.98
C GLN A 7 -34.41 2.21 -9.94
N ALA A 8 -34.60 1.61 -11.12
CA ALA A 8 -35.16 0.27 -11.25
C ALA A 8 -34.13 -0.87 -11.08
N HIS A 9 -32.83 -0.55 -11.00
CA HIS A 9 -31.74 -1.51 -10.81
C HIS A 9 -30.88 -1.13 -9.60
N PRO A 10 -30.12 -2.07 -9.01
CA PRO A 10 -29.38 -1.82 -7.77
C PRO A 10 -27.99 -1.17 -7.98
N TYR A 11 -27.54 -1.00 -9.23
CA TYR A 11 -26.19 -0.48 -9.54
C TYR A 11 -26.06 1.04 -9.42
N HIS A 12 -24.88 1.54 -9.04
CA HIS A 12 -24.60 2.97 -8.99
C HIS A 12 -24.32 3.52 -10.40
N LEU A 13 -25.07 4.56 -10.81
CA LEU A 13 -24.79 5.35 -12.01
C LEU A 13 -23.98 6.57 -11.60
N VAL A 14 -22.66 6.48 -11.72
CA VAL A 14 -21.74 7.54 -11.28
C VAL A 14 -21.89 8.78 -12.18
N GLU A 15 -21.95 9.95 -11.56
CA GLU A 15 -21.97 11.23 -12.29
C GLU A 15 -20.63 11.50 -13.00
N PRO A 16 -20.60 12.33 -14.07
CA PRO A 16 -19.36 12.73 -14.71
C PRO A 16 -18.37 13.34 -13.72
N SER A 17 -17.19 12.73 -13.63
CA SER A 17 -16.16 13.11 -12.66
C SER A 17 -14.85 13.50 -13.36
N PRO A 18 -14.16 14.57 -12.91
CA PRO A 18 -12.87 14.98 -13.49
C PRO A 18 -11.69 14.10 -13.03
N TRP A 19 -11.86 13.32 -11.97
CA TRP A 19 -10.75 12.61 -11.32
C TRP A 19 -9.97 11.65 -12.23
N PRO A 20 -10.61 10.85 -13.11
CA PRO A 20 -9.87 9.98 -14.03
C PRO A 20 -8.92 10.74 -14.95
N LEU A 21 -9.35 11.89 -15.48
CA LEU A 21 -8.51 12.72 -16.34
C LEU A 21 -7.37 13.34 -15.53
N LEU A 22 -7.67 13.92 -14.37
CA LEU A 22 -6.66 14.58 -13.53
C LEU A 22 -5.58 13.61 -13.06
N VAL A 23 -5.94 12.39 -12.63
CA VAL A 23 -4.96 11.40 -12.20
C VAL A 23 -4.12 10.92 -13.37
N SER A 24 -4.70 10.78 -14.57
CA SER A 24 -3.95 10.38 -15.76
C SER A 24 -2.89 11.42 -16.16
N LEU A 25 -3.22 12.71 -16.06
CA LEU A 25 -2.27 13.80 -16.31
C LEU A 25 -1.19 13.89 -15.23
N ALA A 26 -1.55 13.66 -13.96
CA ALA A 26 -0.60 13.62 -12.86
C ALA A 26 0.40 12.45 -13.00
N LEU A 27 -0.09 11.27 -13.39
CA LEU A 27 0.74 10.11 -13.67
C LEU A 27 1.65 10.32 -14.88
N LEU A 28 1.14 10.89 -15.97
CA LEU A 28 1.95 11.25 -17.14
C LEU A 28 3.06 12.25 -16.77
N THR A 29 2.74 13.26 -15.96
CA THR A 29 3.73 14.23 -15.47
C THR A 29 4.80 13.52 -14.63
N THR A 30 4.39 12.61 -13.75
CA THR A 30 5.29 11.81 -12.90
C THR A 30 6.24 10.95 -13.74
N THR A 31 5.75 10.25 -14.76
CA THR A 31 6.59 9.38 -15.59
C THR A 31 7.58 10.17 -16.44
N LEU A 32 7.14 11.25 -17.10
CA LEU A 32 8.01 12.11 -17.89
C LEU A 32 9.08 12.78 -17.03
N SER A 33 8.70 13.29 -15.85
CA SER A 33 9.65 13.94 -14.93
C SER A 33 10.62 12.96 -14.27
N ALA A 34 10.23 11.70 -14.05
CA ALA A 34 11.14 10.65 -13.60
C ALA A 34 12.24 10.40 -14.65
N VAL A 35 11.87 10.28 -15.93
CA VAL A 35 12.82 10.15 -17.04
C VAL A 35 13.76 11.37 -17.09
N MET A 36 13.21 12.59 -17.03
CA MET A 36 14.01 13.83 -16.98
C MET A 36 14.99 13.84 -15.81
N THR A 37 14.58 13.37 -14.64
CA THR A 37 15.41 13.30 -13.43
C THR A 37 16.59 12.34 -13.64
N PHE A 38 16.33 11.13 -14.16
CA PHE A 38 17.39 10.14 -14.39
C PHE A 38 18.37 10.53 -15.51
N HIS A 39 17.96 11.40 -16.44
CA HIS A 39 18.82 11.94 -17.48
C HIS A 39 19.46 13.31 -17.13
N GLY A 40 19.37 13.76 -15.88
CA GLY A 40 20.09 14.95 -15.40
C GLY A 40 19.54 16.28 -15.90
N VAL A 41 18.28 16.33 -16.34
CA VAL A 41 17.63 17.60 -16.72
C VAL A 41 17.38 18.43 -15.45
N SER A 42 17.83 19.69 -15.45
CA SER A 42 17.86 20.56 -14.25
C SER A 42 16.52 20.67 -13.50
N ASN A 43 15.41 20.77 -14.23
CA ASN A 43 14.07 20.88 -13.64
C ASN A 43 13.39 19.53 -13.35
N GLY A 44 14.02 18.41 -13.71
CA GLY A 44 13.48 17.05 -13.55
C GLY A 44 13.02 16.75 -12.12
N PRO A 45 13.88 16.88 -11.10
CA PRO A 45 13.53 16.55 -9.71
C PRO A 45 12.35 17.37 -9.17
N LEU A 46 12.29 18.67 -9.52
CA LEU A 46 11.19 19.54 -9.12
C LEU A 46 9.87 19.08 -9.75
N LEU A 47 9.87 18.82 -11.06
CA LEU A 47 8.68 18.32 -11.75
C LEU A 47 8.24 16.94 -11.24
N LEU A 48 9.19 16.09 -10.84
CA LEU A 48 8.90 14.78 -10.25
C LEU A 48 8.19 14.91 -8.91
N SER A 49 8.70 15.77 -8.02
CA SER A 49 8.03 16.03 -6.74
C SER A 49 6.63 16.61 -6.93
N LEU A 50 6.44 17.55 -7.87
CA LEU A 50 5.12 18.09 -8.21
C LEU A 50 4.18 17.03 -8.79
N GLY A 51 4.66 16.15 -9.68
CA GLY A 51 3.88 15.05 -10.25
C GLY A 51 3.40 14.06 -9.19
N LEU A 52 4.30 13.66 -8.29
CA LEU A 52 3.97 12.77 -7.17
C LEU A 52 2.93 13.41 -6.22
N LEU A 53 3.14 14.67 -5.83
CA LEU A 53 2.19 15.41 -4.99
C LEU A 53 0.82 15.56 -5.66
N SER A 54 0.79 15.89 -6.96
CA SER A 54 -0.45 15.99 -7.73
C SER A 54 -1.20 14.65 -7.81
N THR A 55 -0.47 13.54 -7.95
CA THR A 55 -1.04 12.19 -7.96
C THR A 55 -1.69 11.87 -6.61
N ILE A 56 -0.96 12.05 -5.50
CA ILE A 56 -1.47 11.81 -4.14
C ILE A 56 -2.68 12.71 -3.84
N PHE A 57 -2.60 13.99 -4.20
CA PHE A 57 -3.68 14.95 -3.97
C PHE A 57 -4.96 14.56 -4.74
N THR A 58 -4.83 14.22 -6.02
CA THR A 58 -5.97 13.81 -6.85
C THR A 58 -6.60 12.51 -6.35
N MET A 59 -5.78 11.53 -5.94
CA MET A 59 -6.28 10.30 -5.32
C MET A 59 -7.05 10.58 -4.03
N ALA A 60 -6.53 11.44 -3.14
CA ALA A 60 -7.20 11.80 -1.90
C ALA A 60 -8.57 12.44 -2.15
N LEU A 61 -8.68 13.38 -3.09
CA LEU A 61 -9.95 14.02 -3.46
C LEU A 61 -10.93 13.04 -4.12
N TRP A 62 -10.44 12.12 -4.93
CA TRP A 62 -11.28 11.08 -5.51
C TRP A 62 -11.85 10.17 -4.42
N PHE A 63 -11.03 9.70 -3.48
CA PHE A 63 -11.51 8.87 -2.36
C PHE A 63 -12.50 9.59 -1.45
N ILE A 64 -12.36 10.90 -1.24
CA ILE A 64 -13.36 11.71 -0.54
C ILE A 64 -14.70 11.70 -1.31
N SER A 65 -14.66 11.81 -2.64
CA SER A 65 -15.87 11.77 -3.48
C SER A 65 -16.57 10.41 -3.37
N VAL A 66 -15.82 9.30 -3.47
CA VAL A 66 -16.36 7.94 -3.28
C VAL A 66 -16.95 7.77 -1.88
N THR A 67 -16.32 8.32 -0.84
CA THR A 67 -16.83 8.26 0.53
C THR A 67 -18.14 9.03 0.67
N ARG A 68 -18.27 10.19 0.01
CA ARG A 68 -19.50 10.98 -0.03
C ARG A 68 -20.63 10.24 -0.75
N GLU A 69 -20.34 9.67 -1.93
CA GLU A 69 -21.28 8.85 -2.71
C GLU A 69 -21.78 7.64 -1.89
N ALA A 70 -20.89 7.03 -1.10
CA ALA A 70 -21.21 5.91 -0.24
C ALA A 70 -22.08 6.29 0.97
N THR A 71 -21.67 7.32 1.72
CA THR A 71 -22.21 7.61 3.06
C THR A 71 -23.28 8.70 3.06
N ALA A 72 -23.09 9.78 2.31
CA ALA A 72 -24.00 10.92 2.30
C ALA A 72 -25.12 10.75 1.26
N GLU A 73 -24.79 10.18 0.10
CA GLU A 73 -25.74 10.01 -1.02
C GLU A 73 -26.40 8.61 -1.02
N GLY A 74 -25.78 7.63 -0.34
CA GLY A 74 -26.37 6.30 -0.13
C GLY A 74 -26.39 5.40 -1.37
N HIS A 75 -25.49 5.63 -2.34
CA HIS A 75 -25.48 4.90 -3.61
C HIS A 75 -24.91 3.47 -3.50
N HIS A 76 -24.27 3.10 -2.39
CA HIS A 76 -23.64 1.80 -2.17
C HIS A 76 -24.63 0.73 -1.69
N THR A 77 -25.53 0.29 -2.58
CA THR A 77 -26.42 -0.85 -2.32
C THR A 77 -25.62 -2.14 -2.09
N PHE A 78 -26.28 -3.20 -1.59
CA PHE A 78 -25.64 -4.50 -1.40
C PHE A 78 -25.00 -5.08 -2.67
N ALA A 79 -25.60 -4.84 -3.85
CA ALA A 79 -25.02 -5.28 -5.12
C ALA A 79 -23.73 -4.52 -5.45
N VAL A 80 -23.70 -3.21 -5.19
CA VAL A 80 -22.51 -2.36 -5.38
C VAL A 80 -21.41 -2.76 -4.40
N GLN A 81 -21.73 -2.97 -3.12
CA GLN A 81 -20.77 -3.41 -2.11
C GLN A 81 -20.12 -4.74 -2.48
N LYS A 82 -20.92 -5.74 -2.93
CA LYS A 82 -20.37 -7.00 -3.45
C LYS A 82 -19.42 -6.80 -4.64
N GLY A 83 -19.78 -5.90 -5.57
CA GLY A 83 -18.92 -5.54 -6.69
C GLY A 83 -17.59 -4.93 -6.25
N LEU A 84 -17.62 -3.99 -5.29
CA LEU A 84 -16.43 -3.38 -4.70
C LEU A 84 -15.55 -4.42 -3.98
N THR A 85 -16.15 -5.33 -3.20
CA THR A 85 -15.42 -6.43 -2.56
C THR A 85 -14.73 -7.32 -3.57
N LEU A 86 -15.42 -7.72 -4.65
CA LEU A 86 -14.83 -8.52 -5.72
C LEU A 86 -13.69 -7.76 -6.42
N GLY A 87 -13.88 -6.48 -6.73
CA GLY A 87 -12.86 -5.64 -7.34
C GLY A 87 -11.59 -5.54 -6.47
N PHE A 88 -11.77 -5.36 -5.15
CA PHE A 88 -10.65 -5.34 -4.22
C PHE A 88 -9.93 -6.70 -4.10
N ILE A 89 -10.66 -7.82 -4.10
CA ILE A 89 -10.05 -9.16 -4.14
C ILE A 89 -9.20 -9.32 -5.42
N LEU A 90 -9.72 -8.93 -6.58
CA LEU A 90 -8.97 -9.00 -7.84
C LEU A 90 -7.73 -8.10 -7.83
N PHE A 91 -7.82 -6.91 -7.25
CA PHE A 91 -6.67 -6.03 -7.03
C PHE A 91 -5.61 -6.68 -6.12
N VAL A 92 -6.00 -7.28 -5.00
CA VAL A 92 -5.05 -7.99 -4.12
C VAL A 92 -4.41 -9.18 -4.85
N VAL A 93 -5.18 -9.91 -5.66
CA VAL A 93 -4.63 -11.00 -6.49
C VAL A 93 -3.59 -10.46 -7.47
N SER A 94 -3.83 -9.33 -8.15
CA SER A 94 -2.80 -8.75 -9.03
C SER A 94 -1.52 -8.36 -8.28
N GLU A 95 -1.64 -7.80 -7.08
CA GLU A 95 -0.46 -7.48 -6.25
C GLU A 95 0.29 -8.75 -5.81
N VAL A 96 -0.40 -9.85 -5.52
CA VAL A 96 0.26 -11.15 -5.24
C VAL A 96 1.09 -11.62 -6.43
N PHE A 97 0.55 -11.53 -7.66
CA PHE A 97 1.31 -11.87 -8.87
C PHE A 97 2.48 -10.92 -9.12
N PHE A 98 2.33 -9.64 -8.79
CA PHE A 98 3.44 -8.69 -8.81
C PHE A 98 4.57 -9.13 -7.87
N PHE A 99 4.27 -9.49 -6.61
CA PHE A 99 5.28 -10.02 -5.68
C PHE A 99 5.86 -11.37 -6.12
N LEU A 100 5.07 -12.26 -6.73
CA LEU A 100 5.57 -13.51 -7.28
C LEU A 100 6.68 -13.29 -8.30
N SER A 101 6.60 -12.25 -9.12
CA SER A 101 7.68 -11.91 -10.07
C SER A 101 8.99 -11.52 -9.36
N ILE A 102 8.90 -10.79 -8.26
CA ILE A 102 10.07 -10.39 -7.46
C ILE A 102 10.67 -11.60 -6.73
N PHE A 103 9.83 -12.46 -6.15
CA PHE A 103 10.28 -13.72 -5.54
C PHE A 103 10.93 -14.65 -6.58
N TRP A 104 10.40 -14.71 -7.80
CA TRP A 104 11.02 -15.46 -8.88
C TRP A 104 12.43 -14.93 -9.17
N ALA A 105 12.62 -13.61 -9.30
CA ALA A 105 13.95 -13.03 -9.49
C ALA A 105 14.94 -13.42 -8.36
N PHE A 106 14.48 -13.41 -7.10
CA PHE A 106 15.27 -13.88 -5.95
C PHE A 106 15.63 -15.37 -6.05
N PHE A 107 14.64 -16.24 -6.28
CA PHE A 107 14.88 -17.70 -6.33
C PHE A 107 15.73 -18.10 -7.53
N HIS A 108 15.54 -17.47 -8.68
CA HIS A 108 16.39 -17.71 -9.86
C HIS A 108 17.86 -17.43 -9.55
N SER A 109 18.13 -16.31 -8.87
CA SER A 109 19.49 -15.86 -8.56
C SER A 109 20.13 -16.63 -7.40
N SER A 110 19.34 -17.02 -6.39
CA SER A 110 19.84 -17.68 -5.17
C SER A 110 19.97 -19.20 -5.29
N LEU A 111 19.11 -19.86 -6.07
CA LEU A 111 19.15 -21.32 -6.25
C LEU A 111 20.20 -21.78 -7.26
N ALA A 112 20.60 -20.91 -8.19
CA ALA A 112 21.69 -21.15 -9.14
C ALA A 112 22.63 -19.94 -9.23
N PRO A 113 23.41 -19.64 -8.16
CA PRO A 113 24.31 -18.49 -8.14
C PRO A 113 25.37 -18.59 -9.24
N THR A 114 25.63 -17.48 -9.93
CA THR A 114 26.62 -17.46 -11.00
C THR A 114 28.05 -17.51 -10.47
N VAL A 115 29.01 -17.79 -11.36
CA VAL A 115 30.43 -17.89 -10.99
C VAL A 115 31.00 -16.56 -10.53
N GLU A 116 30.47 -15.44 -11.03
CA GLU A 116 30.84 -14.07 -10.64
C GLU A 116 30.47 -13.77 -9.18
N LEU A 117 29.46 -14.46 -8.63
CA LEU A 117 29.06 -14.38 -7.22
C LEU A 117 29.87 -15.33 -6.31
N GLY A 118 30.75 -16.15 -6.90
CA GLY A 118 31.49 -17.20 -6.20
C GLY A 118 30.75 -18.53 -6.07
N ALA A 119 29.69 -18.75 -6.87
CA ALA A 119 28.88 -19.98 -6.90
C ALA A 119 28.27 -20.40 -5.55
N HIS A 120 28.00 -19.44 -4.66
CA HIS A 120 27.27 -19.64 -3.39
C HIS A 120 26.35 -18.45 -3.10
N TRP A 121 25.42 -18.65 -2.17
CA TRP A 121 24.48 -17.62 -1.72
C TRP A 121 24.45 -17.58 -0.17
N PRO A 122 24.54 -16.41 0.47
CA PRO A 122 24.80 -15.07 -0.11
C PRO A 122 26.14 -14.98 -0.87
N PRO A 123 26.29 -14.03 -1.81
CA PRO A 123 27.57 -13.80 -2.51
C PRO A 123 28.72 -13.46 -1.56
N ALA A 124 29.95 -13.80 -1.95
CA ALA A 124 31.14 -13.49 -1.16
C ALA A 124 31.26 -11.98 -0.85
N GLY A 125 31.54 -11.64 0.41
CA GLY A 125 31.69 -10.26 0.86
C GLY A 125 30.38 -9.57 1.28
N ILE A 126 29.23 -10.22 1.12
CA ILE A 126 27.95 -9.73 1.66
C ILE A 126 27.68 -10.38 3.01
N GLU A 127 27.60 -9.55 4.05
CA GLU A 127 27.13 -9.96 5.37
C GLU A 127 25.60 -9.82 5.43
N SER A 128 24.89 -10.95 5.40
CA SER A 128 23.42 -10.96 5.46
C SER A 128 22.89 -10.54 6.84
N MET A 129 21.71 -9.92 6.85
CA MET A 129 20.99 -9.59 8.08
C MET A 129 20.71 -10.83 8.94
N ASN A 130 20.85 -10.69 10.26
CA ASN A 130 20.47 -11.74 11.20
C ASN A 130 18.94 -11.83 11.30
N PRO A 131 18.30 -12.94 10.90
CA PRO A 131 16.84 -13.05 10.91
C PRO A 131 16.24 -13.07 12.32
N TRP A 132 17.04 -13.31 13.35
CA TRP A 132 16.57 -13.43 14.75
C TRP A 132 16.52 -12.10 15.51
N GLU A 133 16.95 -11.01 14.88
CA GLU A 133 17.00 -9.68 15.50
C GLU A 133 15.80 -8.82 15.06
N VAL A 134 16.06 -7.69 14.41
CA VAL A 134 15.03 -6.75 13.92
C VAL A 134 14.01 -7.42 12.98
N PRO A 135 14.40 -8.32 12.04
CA PRO A 135 13.44 -9.00 11.18
C PRO A 135 12.40 -9.83 11.94
N LEU A 136 12.81 -10.55 12.99
CA LEU A 136 11.90 -11.32 13.83
C LEU A 136 10.94 -10.40 14.59
N LEU A 137 11.45 -9.31 15.16
CA LEU A 137 10.63 -8.32 15.85
C LEU A 137 9.58 -7.71 14.91
N ASN A 138 9.98 -7.35 13.69
CA ASN A 138 9.06 -6.84 12.66
C ASN A 138 7.97 -7.85 12.30
N THR A 139 8.31 -9.15 12.25
CA THR A 139 7.32 -10.22 12.03
C THR A 139 6.31 -10.29 13.17
N VAL A 140 6.76 -10.24 14.43
CA VAL A 140 5.88 -10.24 15.60
C VAL A 140 4.98 -9.01 15.63
N ILE A 141 5.51 -7.83 15.29
CA ILE A 141 4.74 -6.58 15.21
C ILE A 141 3.64 -6.70 14.14
N LEU A 142 3.97 -7.22 12.96
CA LEU A 142 3.01 -7.39 11.88
C LEU A 142 1.88 -8.35 12.26
N LEU A 143 2.21 -9.52 12.85
CA LEU A 143 1.22 -10.48 13.35
C LEU A 143 0.34 -9.87 14.46
N SER A 144 0.95 -9.13 15.38
CA SER A 144 0.23 -8.44 16.46
C SER A 144 -0.73 -7.39 15.93
N SER A 145 -0.33 -6.65 14.88
CA SER A 145 -1.19 -5.65 14.23
C SER A 145 -2.38 -6.31 13.51
N GLY A 146 -2.19 -7.50 12.95
CA GLY A 146 -3.28 -8.32 12.42
C GLY A 146 -4.30 -8.68 13.52
N ALA A 147 -3.82 -9.14 14.67
CA ALA A 147 -4.69 -9.47 15.81
C ALA A 147 -5.46 -8.26 16.34
N THR A 148 -4.83 -7.08 16.45
CA THR A 148 -5.49 -5.86 16.92
C THR A 148 -6.52 -5.33 15.91
N LEU A 149 -6.27 -5.50 14.61
CA LEU A 149 -7.22 -5.16 13.56
C LEU A 149 -8.44 -6.11 13.58
N THR A 150 -8.21 -7.42 13.76
CA THR A 150 -9.29 -8.40 13.92
C THR A 150 -10.15 -8.09 15.15
N TYR A 151 -9.52 -7.74 16.27
CA TYR A 151 -10.23 -7.26 17.47
C TYR A 151 -11.10 -6.03 17.15
N SER A 152 -10.54 -5.02 16.47
CA SER A 152 -11.29 -3.83 16.06
C SER A 152 -12.51 -4.19 15.21
N HIS A 153 -12.34 -5.06 14.21
CA HIS A 153 -13.42 -5.51 13.34
C HIS A 153 -14.55 -6.20 14.13
N HIS A 154 -14.22 -7.09 15.07
CA HIS A 154 -15.22 -7.72 15.92
C HIS A 154 -15.91 -6.73 16.86
N SER A 155 -15.20 -5.71 17.36
CA SER A 155 -15.80 -4.63 18.16
C SER A 155 -16.79 -3.81 17.35
N VAL A 156 -16.54 -3.54 16.06
CA VAL A 156 -17.52 -2.89 15.17
C VAL A 156 -18.80 -3.72 15.05
N ILE A 157 -18.67 -5.03 14.83
CA ILE A 157 -19.82 -5.95 14.74
C ILE A 157 -20.60 -6.01 16.06
N ALA A 158 -19.90 -5.96 17.20
CA ALA A 158 -20.50 -5.96 18.54
C ALA A 158 -21.10 -4.60 18.95
N GLY A 159 -20.92 -3.55 18.15
CA GLY A 159 -21.34 -2.19 18.48
C GLY A 159 -20.47 -1.51 19.56
N ASP A 160 -19.33 -2.08 19.93
CA ASP A 160 -18.37 -1.47 20.85
C ASP A 160 -17.45 -0.49 20.11
N ARG A 161 -17.90 0.76 20.03
CA ARG A 161 -17.14 1.84 19.39
C ARG A 161 -15.78 2.08 20.03
N LYS A 162 -15.67 1.98 21.37
CA LYS A 162 -14.41 2.25 22.06
C LYS A 162 -13.39 1.16 21.76
N GLY A 163 -13.81 -0.11 21.81
CA GLY A 163 -12.98 -1.24 21.39
C GLY A 163 -12.51 -1.12 19.94
N ALA A 164 -13.41 -0.74 19.03
CA ALA A 164 -13.09 -0.57 17.62
C ALA A 164 -12.02 0.51 17.38
N LEU A 165 -12.21 1.71 17.96
CA LEU A 165 -11.26 2.82 17.85
C LEU A 165 -9.91 2.46 18.47
N ASN A 166 -9.89 1.85 19.65
CA ASN A 166 -8.65 1.44 20.32
C ASN A 166 -7.86 0.44 19.47
N GLY A 167 -8.53 -0.57 18.89
CA GLY A 167 -7.89 -1.55 18.03
C GLY A 167 -7.27 -0.92 16.77
N LEU A 168 -7.97 0.03 16.13
CA LEU A 168 -7.43 0.77 14.97
C LEU A 168 -6.20 1.61 15.34
N VAL A 169 -6.27 2.35 16.45
CA VAL A 169 -5.15 3.19 16.92
C VAL A 169 -3.93 2.35 17.22
N ILE A 170 -4.08 1.23 17.93
CA ILE A 170 -2.96 0.31 18.22
C ILE A 170 -2.37 -0.24 16.92
N THR A 171 -3.22 -0.65 15.97
CA THR A 171 -2.77 -1.16 14.66
C THR A 171 -1.93 -0.12 13.91
N ILE A 172 -2.35 1.15 13.87
CA ILE A 172 -1.61 2.24 13.22
C ILE A 172 -0.26 2.50 13.91
N ILE A 173 -0.23 2.47 15.26
CA ILE A 173 1.02 2.63 16.02
C ILE A 173 1.99 1.50 15.69
N LEU A 174 1.53 0.24 15.72
CA LEU A 174 2.35 -0.93 15.37
C LEU A 174 2.90 -0.84 13.94
N ALA A 175 2.07 -0.45 12.97
CA ALA A 175 2.53 -0.22 11.59
C ALA A 175 3.58 0.91 11.51
N GLY A 176 3.44 1.97 12.29
CA GLY A 176 4.44 3.04 12.42
C GLY A 176 5.77 2.55 12.98
N ILE A 177 5.73 1.71 14.03
CA ILE A 177 6.93 1.10 14.61
C ILE A 177 7.61 0.18 13.59
N PHE A 178 6.85 -0.67 12.89
CA PHE A 178 7.36 -1.52 11.82
C PHE A 178 8.11 -0.71 10.75
N THR A 179 7.51 0.37 10.24
CA THR A 179 8.15 1.22 9.22
C THR A 179 9.42 1.88 9.76
N GLY A 180 9.43 2.32 11.03
CA GLY A 180 10.61 2.88 11.67
C GLY A 180 11.75 1.87 11.83
N LEU A 181 11.44 0.65 12.27
CA LEU A 181 12.40 -0.44 12.39
C LEU A 181 12.95 -0.88 11.02
N GLN A 182 12.11 -0.92 9.99
CA GLN A 182 12.58 -1.21 8.62
C GLN A 182 13.52 -0.12 8.10
N GLY A 183 13.25 1.15 8.41
CA GLY A 183 14.16 2.25 8.10
C GLY A 183 15.48 2.16 8.85
N TYR A 184 15.45 1.76 10.13
CA TYR A 184 16.65 1.50 10.92
C TYR A 184 17.48 0.35 10.33
N GLU A 185 16.83 -0.74 9.92
CA GLU A 185 17.49 -1.88 9.27
C GLU A 185 18.17 -1.47 7.96
N TYR A 186 17.50 -0.67 7.12
CA TYR A 186 18.11 -0.17 5.88
C TYR A 186 19.29 0.76 6.12
N PHE A 187 19.23 1.61 7.14
CA PHE A 187 20.31 2.54 7.46
C PHE A 187 21.57 1.84 7.98
N ASN A 188 21.41 0.72 8.71
CA ASN A 188 22.53 -0.03 9.29
C ASN A 188 22.94 -1.26 8.46
N ALA A 189 22.35 -1.45 7.27
CA ALA A 189 22.72 -2.54 6.38
C ALA A 189 24.18 -2.39 5.91
N SER A 190 24.92 -3.50 5.90
CA SER A 190 26.30 -3.56 5.37
C SER A 190 26.37 -3.54 3.84
N PHE A 191 25.21 -3.64 3.18
CA PHE A 191 25.05 -3.68 1.73
C PHE A 191 23.94 -2.72 1.27
N THR A 192 23.98 -2.34 0.01
CA THR A 192 23.12 -1.35 -0.65
C THR A 192 22.40 -1.97 -1.85
N ILE A 193 21.48 -1.23 -2.47
CA ILE A 193 20.78 -1.68 -3.69
C ILE A 193 21.73 -1.97 -4.86
N SER A 194 22.91 -1.35 -4.86
CA SER A 194 23.94 -1.48 -5.90
C SER A 194 24.89 -2.67 -5.69
N ASP A 195 24.79 -3.37 -4.55
CA ASP A 195 25.68 -4.51 -4.22
C ASP A 195 25.18 -5.82 -4.86
N GLY A 196 25.21 -5.80 -6.20
CA GLY A 196 24.87 -6.93 -7.05
C GLY A 196 23.43 -7.41 -6.92
N VAL A 197 23.19 -8.64 -7.38
CA VAL A 197 21.84 -9.21 -7.43
C VAL A 197 21.24 -9.46 -6.05
N TYR A 198 22.08 -9.68 -5.02
CA TYR A 198 21.62 -9.83 -3.64
C TYR A 198 21.00 -8.52 -3.13
N GLY A 199 21.74 -7.40 -3.21
CA GLY A 199 21.23 -6.10 -2.80
C GLY A 199 20.01 -5.67 -3.60
N SER A 200 20.06 -5.82 -4.93
CA SER A 200 18.95 -5.48 -5.82
C SER A 200 17.67 -6.26 -5.49
N THR A 201 17.74 -7.58 -5.34
CA THR A 201 16.55 -8.41 -5.03
C THR A 201 16.04 -8.18 -3.61
N PHE A 202 16.94 -7.98 -2.63
CA PHE A 202 16.58 -7.66 -1.26
C PHE A 202 15.81 -6.34 -1.18
N PHE A 203 16.41 -5.22 -1.58
CA PHE A 203 15.81 -3.90 -1.45
C PHE A 203 14.58 -3.71 -2.35
N MET A 204 14.51 -4.39 -3.49
CA MET A 204 13.31 -4.39 -4.33
C MET A 204 12.14 -5.09 -3.60
N ALA A 205 12.36 -6.30 -3.07
CA ALA A 205 11.31 -7.05 -2.39
C ALA A 205 10.82 -6.36 -1.11
N THR A 206 11.74 -6.03 -0.21
CA THR A 206 11.42 -5.42 1.08
C THR A 206 10.99 -3.96 0.91
N GLY A 207 11.53 -3.24 -0.07
CA GLY A 207 11.14 -1.87 -0.40
C GLY A 207 9.71 -1.76 -0.90
N PHE A 208 9.31 -2.59 -1.87
CA PHE A 208 7.92 -2.64 -2.33
C PHE A 208 6.97 -3.09 -1.22
N HIS A 209 7.37 -4.05 -0.39
CA HIS A 209 6.59 -4.41 0.79
C HIS A 209 6.42 -3.23 1.76
N GLY A 210 7.48 -2.46 2.04
CA GLY A 210 7.42 -1.26 2.88
C GLY A 210 6.51 -0.16 2.32
N LEU A 211 6.50 0.03 0.99
CA LEU A 211 5.54 0.91 0.32
C LEU A 211 4.10 0.43 0.54
N HIS A 212 3.85 -0.88 0.42
CA HIS A 212 2.53 -1.45 0.71
C HIS A 212 2.10 -1.22 2.15
N VAL A 213 2.96 -1.49 3.14
CA VAL A 213 2.65 -1.24 4.56
C VAL A 213 2.28 0.22 4.80
N THR A 214 2.98 1.16 4.16
CA THR A 214 2.69 2.59 4.28
C THR A 214 1.33 2.95 3.66
N SER A 215 1.03 2.43 2.47
CA SER A 215 -0.26 2.62 1.79
C SER A 215 -1.43 2.02 2.56
N TRP A 216 -1.29 0.81 3.09
CA TRP A 216 -2.31 0.15 3.90
C TRP A 216 -2.53 0.88 5.23
N LYS A 217 -1.46 1.35 5.89
CA LYS A 217 -1.56 2.19 7.09
C LYS A 217 -2.36 3.46 6.81
N TRP A 218 -2.14 4.10 5.67
CA TRP A 218 -2.92 5.27 5.25
C TRP A 218 -4.40 4.91 5.10
N GLY A 219 -4.73 3.79 4.46
CA GLY A 219 -6.12 3.29 4.38
C GLY A 219 -6.77 3.06 5.75
N ILE A 220 -6.06 2.42 6.69
CA ILE A 220 -6.56 2.20 8.07
C ILE A 220 -6.76 3.54 8.80
N HIS A 221 -5.88 4.52 8.57
CA HIS A 221 -6.05 5.86 9.13
C HIS A 221 -7.32 6.55 8.60
N GLN A 222 -7.65 6.38 7.32
CA GLN A 222 -8.92 6.89 6.76
C GLN A 222 -10.13 6.22 7.41
N ILE A 223 -10.08 4.91 7.69
CA ILE A 223 -11.14 4.19 8.42
C ILE A 223 -11.30 4.73 9.84
N LEU A 224 -10.19 4.96 10.55
CA LEU A 224 -10.19 5.56 11.89
C LEU A 224 -10.84 6.96 11.86
N ALA A 225 -10.46 7.80 10.90
CA ALA A 225 -11.02 9.14 10.75
C ALA A 225 -12.53 9.09 10.48
N ALA A 226 -12.99 8.19 9.61
CA ALA A 226 -14.40 8.00 9.32
C ALA A 226 -15.20 7.55 10.56
N MET A 227 -14.67 6.59 11.34
CA MET A 227 -15.31 6.08 12.56
C MET A 227 -15.30 7.11 13.70
N ALA A 228 -14.27 7.96 13.78
CA ALA A 228 -14.21 9.07 14.73
C ALA A 228 -15.29 10.13 14.41
N ALA A 229 -15.56 10.37 13.13
CA ALA A 229 -16.58 11.30 12.64
C ALA A 229 -18.02 10.73 12.62
N ASN A 230 -18.24 9.53 13.14
CA ASN A 230 -19.54 8.82 13.16
C ASN A 230 -20.10 8.48 11.76
N HIS A 231 -19.23 8.24 10.77
CA HIS A 231 -19.65 7.75 9.45
C HIS A 231 -19.81 6.22 9.40
N VAL A 232 -19.39 5.51 10.45
CA VAL A 232 -19.39 4.05 10.60
C VAL A 232 -19.86 3.69 12.01
#